data_AF-A0A2A4TUF0-F1
#
_entry.id   AF-A0A2A4TUF0-F1
#
_cell.length_a   1.000
_cell.length_b   1.000
_cell.length_c   1.000
_cell.angle_alpha   90.00
_cell.angle_beta   90.00
_cell.angle_gamma   90.00
#
_symmetry.space_group_name_H-M   'P 1'
#
loop_
_entity.id
_entity.type
_entity.pdbx_description
1 polymer ?
#
loop_
_entity_poly.entity_id
_entity_poly.type
_entity_poly.pdbx_seq_one_letter_code
_entity_poly.pdbx_strand_id
1 'polypeptide(L)'
;MECTSKSQLRKQFIDKRNCLTALQIAAASKIIAHTITALTAFQQARHIALYWPCNNEINTLDILASALKLNKKCYLPIISPDDSTLIFQEINSLTPNLPKIRRGIPELLHDPQRTRHASELDLVIVPLLAFDANNIRLGMGAGHYDKTFAFKLTKLQATPTLVGIAHQAQYSNDLLPCDPWDIPLDYIITAQGTYSL
;
A
#
# COMPACT_ATOMS: atom_id res chain seq x y z
N MET A 1 -29.44 -11.39 -6.12
CA MET A 1 -28.23 -10.90 -5.42
C MET A 1 -28.00 -9.48 -5.87
N GLU A 2 -28.25 -8.49 -5.01
CA GLU A 2 -27.95 -7.10 -5.34
C GLU A 2 -26.43 -6.96 -5.46
N CYS A 3 -25.95 -6.59 -6.65
CA CYS A 3 -24.54 -6.31 -6.86
C CYS A 3 -24.22 -5.00 -6.13
N THR A 4 -23.62 -5.10 -4.94
CA THR A 4 -23.28 -3.92 -4.13
C THR A 4 -22.23 -3.12 -4.89
N SER A 5 -22.50 -1.84 -5.16
CA SER A 5 -21.58 -1.00 -5.92
C SER A 5 -20.24 -0.80 -5.20
N LYS A 6 -19.15 -0.61 -5.94
CA LYS A 6 -17.83 -0.24 -5.37
C LYS A 6 -17.94 0.98 -4.43
N SER A 7 -18.83 1.93 -4.72
CA SER A 7 -19.05 3.12 -3.86
C SER A 7 -19.64 2.75 -2.49
N GLN A 8 -20.66 1.89 -2.45
CA GLN A 8 -21.26 1.40 -1.20
C GLN A 8 -20.25 0.59 -0.38
N LEU A 9 -19.48 -0.29 -1.03
CA LEU A 9 -18.43 -1.06 -0.35
C LEU A 9 -17.36 -0.14 0.25
N ARG A 10 -16.92 0.90 -0.48
CA ARG A 10 -15.95 1.87 0.06
C ARG A 10 -16.47 2.51 1.35
N LYS A 11 -17.73 2.97 1.36
CA LYS A 11 -18.34 3.56 2.56
C LYS A 11 -18.33 2.57 3.73
N GLN A 12 -18.82 1.35 3.49
CA GLN A 12 -18.87 0.30 4.51
C GLN A 12 -17.50 0.00 5.12
N PHE A 13 -16.45 -0.14 4.30
CA PHE A 13 -15.12 -0.49 4.77
C PHE A 13 -14.36 0.69 5.39
N ILE A 14 -14.65 1.93 4.96
CA ILE A 14 -14.20 3.14 5.67
C ILE A 14 -14.78 3.15 7.08
N ASP A 15 -16.08 2.89 7.24
CA ASP A 15 -16.74 2.86 8.55
C ASP A 15 -16.14 1.77 9.45
N LYS A 16 -15.94 0.55 8.93
CA LYS A 16 -15.24 -0.53 9.65
C LYS A 16 -13.84 -0.12 10.12
N ARG A 17 -13.06 0.55 9.26
CA ARG A 17 -11.70 1.01 9.60
C ARG A 17 -11.73 2.14 10.64
N ASN A 18 -12.73 3.02 10.59
CA ASN A 18 -12.91 4.10 11.55
C ASN A 18 -13.35 3.60 12.94
N CYS A 19 -13.97 2.42 13.04
CA CYS A 19 -14.30 1.78 14.31
C CYS A 19 -13.09 1.17 15.04
N LEU A 20 -11.91 1.12 14.43
CA LEU A 20 -10.72 0.55 15.05
C LEU A 20 -10.12 1.51 16.08
N THR A 21 -9.79 0.96 17.25
CA THR A 21 -9.11 1.70 18.32
C THR A 21 -7.62 1.86 18.01
N ALA A 22 -7.00 2.89 18.59
CA ALA A 22 -5.55 3.10 18.48
C ALA A 22 -4.73 1.88 18.93
N LEU A 23 -5.20 1.14 19.96
CA LEU A 23 -4.55 -0.08 20.44
C LEU A 23 -4.62 -1.22 19.42
N GLN A 24 -5.79 -1.42 18.79
CA GLN A 24 -5.93 -2.43 17.72
C GLN A 24 -5.04 -2.09 16.53
N ILE A 25 -5.00 -0.80 16.14
CA ILE A 25 -4.17 -0.33 15.04
C ILE A 25 -2.68 -0.55 15.33
N ALA A 26 -2.21 -0.15 16.52
CA ALA A 26 -0.81 -0.32 16.92
C ALA A 26 -0.41 -1.79 17.00
N ALA A 27 -1.25 -2.65 17.59
CA ALA A 27 -0.98 -4.08 17.70
C ALA A 27 -0.89 -4.74 16.32
N ALA A 28 -1.86 -4.47 15.43
CA ALA A 28 -1.84 -5.01 14.08
C ALA A 28 -0.63 -4.51 13.28
N SER A 29 -0.31 -3.22 13.37
CA SER A 29 0.83 -2.62 12.67
C SER A 29 2.15 -3.25 13.06
N LYS A 30 2.36 -3.51 14.36
CA LYS A 30 3.57 -4.16 14.87
C LYS A 30 3.72 -5.59 14.35
N ILE A 31 2.63 -6.38 14.37
CA ILE A 31 2.65 -7.75 13.86
C ILE A 31 2.96 -7.75 12.36
N ILE A 32 2.26 -6.92 11.58
CA ILE A 32 2.45 -6.82 10.15
C ILE A 32 3.88 -6.35 9.81
N ALA A 33 4.43 -5.39 10.55
CA ALA A 33 5.82 -4.95 10.35
C ALA A 33 6.81 -6.10 10.55
N HIS A 34 6.60 -6.94 11.57
CA HIS A 34 7.42 -8.13 11.78
C HIS A 34 7.28 -9.13 10.62
N THR A 35 6.05 -9.43 10.18
CA THR A 35 5.80 -10.32 9.05
C THR A 35 6.45 -9.82 7.77
N ILE A 36 6.25 -8.54 7.43
CA ILE A 36 6.82 -7.92 6.22
C ILE A 36 8.33 -7.98 6.24
N THR A 37 8.96 -7.62 7.37
CA THR A 37 10.42 -7.61 7.47
C THR A 37 11.01 -9.01 7.39
N ALA A 38 10.26 -10.07 7.69
CA ALA A 38 10.70 -11.45 7.53
C ALA A 38 10.57 -11.99 6.08
N LEU A 39 9.83 -11.32 5.19
CA LEU A 39 9.63 -11.81 3.82
C LEU A 39 10.92 -11.82 3.00
N THR A 40 11.11 -12.86 2.19
CA THR A 40 12.20 -12.89 1.19
C THR A 40 12.17 -11.68 0.28
N ALA A 41 10.97 -11.26 -0.18
CA ALA A 41 10.80 -10.07 -1.01
C ALA A 41 11.32 -8.79 -0.32
N PHE A 42 11.08 -8.62 0.99
CA PHE A 42 11.63 -7.50 1.75
C PHE A 42 13.14 -7.62 1.94
N GLN A 43 13.63 -8.81 2.29
CA GLN A 43 15.04 -9.04 2.53
C GLN A 43 15.89 -8.77 1.29
N GLN A 44 15.42 -9.19 0.11
CA GLN A 44 16.11 -8.99 -1.17
C GLN A 44 15.92 -7.59 -1.77
N ALA A 45 14.82 -6.90 -1.45
CA ALA A 45 14.55 -5.57 -1.98
C ALA A 45 15.61 -4.53 -1.59
N ARG A 46 16.03 -3.72 -2.56
CA ARG A 46 16.87 -2.54 -2.36
C ARG A 46 16.06 -1.26 -2.42
N HIS A 47 15.02 -1.23 -3.26
CA HIS A 47 14.11 -0.10 -3.46
C HIS A 47 12.70 -0.49 -3.01
N ILE A 48 12.25 0.08 -1.90
CA ILE A 48 10.97 -0.22 -1.27
C ILE A 48 10.10 1.03 -1.28
N ALA A 49 8.91 0.95 -1.88
CA ALA A 49 7.90 2.00 -1.72
C ALA A 49 6.88 1.62 -0.66
N LEU A 50 6.42 2.62 0.09
CA LEU A 50 5.39 2.50 1.11
C LEU A 50 4.59 3.79 1.19
N TYR A 51 3.32 3.69 1.56
CA TYR A 51 2.51 4.88 1.81
C TYR A 51 2.83 5.46 3.18
N TRP A 52 2.59 6.77 3.35
CA TRP A 52 2.56 7.38 4.67
C TRP A 52 1.20 7.13 5.31
N PRO A 53 1.12 6.52 6.51
CA PRO A 53 -0.14 6.05 7.04
C PRO A 53 -1.04 7.22 7.47
N CYS A 54 -2.30 7.19 7.05
CA CYS A 54 -3.32 8.13 7.51
C CYS A 54 -4.68 7.43 7.72
N ASN A 55 -5.67 8.12 8.30
CA ASN A 55 -7.06 7.63 8.37
C ASN A 55 -7.23 6.19 8.89
N ASN A 56 -6.57 5.87 10.01
CA ASN A 56 -6.59 4.54 10.66
C ASN A 56 -6.06 3.38 9.80
N GLU A 57 -5.25 3.67 8.79
CA GLU A 57 -4.48 2.66 8.07
C GLU A 57 -3.51 1.90 8.97
N ILE A 58 -3.03 0.76 8.49
CA ILE A 58 -1.88 0.10 9.12
C ILE A 58 -0.69 1.05 9.07
N ASN A 59 -0.01 1.20 10.21
CA ASN A 59 1.14 2.07 10.31
C ASN A 59 2.36 1.39 9.67
N THR A 60 2.87 1.99 8.59
CA THR A 60 4.04 1.52 7.85
C THR A 60 5.37 2.04 8.40
N LEU A 61 5.37 2.91 9.40
CA LEU A 61 6.58 3.57 9.88
C LEU A 61 7.59 2.60 10.52
N ASP A 62 7.13 1.52 11.15
CA ASP A 62 8.02 0.48 11.68
C ASP A 62 8.70 -0.33 10.54
N ILE A 63 8.01 -0.51 9.41
CA ILE A 63 8.57 -1.13 8.20
C ILE A 63 9.62 -0.18 7.60
N LEU A 64 9.29 1.10 7.48
CA LEU A 64 10.20 2.14 7.00
C LEU A 64 11.46 2.22 7.88
N ALA A 65 11.30 2.25 9.20
CA ALA A 65 12.41 2.29 10.15
C ALA A 65 13.35 1.10 9.97
N SER A 66 12.78 -0.10 9.82
CA SER A 66 13.54 -1.33 9.59
C SER A 66 14.27 -1.30 8.25
N ALA A 67 13.63 -0.83 7.19
CA ALA A 67 14.23 -0.72 5.86
C ALA A 67 15.40 0.28 5.85
N LEU A 68 15.23 1.46 6.44
CA LEU A 68 16.28 2.47 6.57
C LEU A 68 17.47 1.96 7.41
N LYS A 69 17.21 1.26 8.52
CA LYS A 69 18.27 0.63 9.35
C LYS A 69 19.10 -0.39 8.56
N LEU A 70 18.49 -1.05 7.57
CA LEU A 70 19.16 -1.99 6.67
C LEU A 70 19.75 -1.31 5.42
N ASN A 71 19.86 0.02 5.40
CA ASN A 71 20.38 0.82 4.29
C ASN A 71 19.61 0.63 2.96
N LYS A 72 18.34 0.24 3.02
CA LYS A 72 17.47 0.15 1.85
C LYS A 72 16.98 1.54 1.44
N LYS A 73 16.79 1.75 0.14
CA LYS A 73 16.21 2.97 -0.42
C LYS A 73 14.70 2.92 -0.28
N CYS A 74 14.14 3.91 0.42
CA CYS A 74 12.71 3.96 0.72
C CYS A 74 12.05 5.09 -0.03
N TYR A 75 10.82 4.88 -0.49
CA TYR A 75 10.09 5.83 -1.32
C TYR A 75 8.66 6.01 -0.85
N LEU A 76 8.15 7.23 -0.97
CA LEU A 76 6.72 7.51 -0.82
C LEU A 76 6.09 7.84 -2.18
N PRO A 77 4.85 7.42 -2.42
CA PRO A 77 4.13 7.74 -3.65
C PRO A 77 3.73 9.22 -3.68
N ILE A 78 3.96 9.88 -4.80
CA ILE A 78 3.44 11.20 -5.16
C ILE A 78 2.60 11.03 -6.41
N ILE A 79 1.44 11.69 -6.46
CA ILE A 79 0.58 11.67 -7.65
C ILE A 79 1.22 12.56 -8.72
N SER A 80 1.50 11.97 -9.87
CA SER A 80 1.92 12.68 -11.08
C SER A 80 0.81 13.64 -11.53
N PRO A 81 1.10 14.94 -11.74
CA PRO A 81 0.12 15.91 -12.20
C PRO A 81 -0.34 15.64 -13.64
N ASP A 82 0.46 14.94 -14.44
CA ASP A 82 0.24 14.81 -15.88
C ASP A 82 -0.78 13.72 -16.22
N ASP A 83 -0.70 12.56 -15.56
CA ASP A 83 -1.47 11.36 -15.93
C ASP A 83 -2.15 10.68 -14.73
N SER A 84 -2.03 11.25 -13.53
CA SER A 84 -2.51 10.66 -12.28
C SER A 84 -1.92 9.29 -11.96
N THR A 85 -0.76 8.92 -12.51
CA THR A 85 0.03 7.78 -12.02
C THR A 85 0.80 8.18 -10.76
N LEU A 86 1.49 7.22 -10.15
CA LEU A 86 2.36 7.45 -9.01
C LEU A 86 3.82 7.47 -9.47
N ILE A 87 4.51 8.52 -9.07
CA ILE A 87 5.97 8.59 -9.04
C ILE A 87 6.43 8.42 -7.60
N PHE A 88 7.60 7.82 -7.40
CA PHE A 88 8.05 7.41 -6.07
C PHE A 88 9.24 8.25 -5.65
N GLN A 89 9.06 9.11 -4.67
CA GLN A 89 10.07 10.04 -4.18
C GLN A 89 10.84 9.44 -3.00
N GLU A 90 12.17 9.43 -3.09
CA GLU A 90 13.04 8.88 -2.05
C GLU A 90 12.89 9.67 -0.75
N ILE A 91 12.78 8.92 0.35
CA ILE A 91 12.89 9.42 1.72
C ILE A 91 14.04 8.71 2.43
N ASN A 92 14.73 9.45 3.30
CA ASN A 92 15.91 8.97 4.03
C ASN A 92 15.76 9.07 5.55
N SER A 93 14.58 9.46 6.04
CA SER A 93 14.32 9.68 7.47
C SER A 93 12.86 9.39 7.80
N LEU A 94 12.62 8.94 9.04
CA LEU A 94 11.29 8.85 9.65
C LEU A 94 10.69 10.22 9.95
N THR A 95 11.54 11.24 10.05
CA THR A 95 11.17 12.65 10.12
C THR A 95 11.85 13.34 8.94
N PRO A 96 11.35 13.17 7.71
CA PRO A 96 11.91 13.93 6.61
C PRO A 96 11.73 15.43 6.96
N ASN A 97 12.61 16.29 6.48
CA ASN A 97 12.39 17.74 6.54
C ASN A 97 11.21 18.07 5.63
N LEU A 98 10.01 17.79 6.11
CA LEU A 98 8.75 17.94 5.41
C LEU A 98 8.29 19.35 5.69
N PRO A 99 8.36 20.25 4.71
CA PRO A 99 8.06 21.66 4.94
C PRO A 99 6.64 21.85 5.46
N LYS A 100 5.71 20.93 5.15
CA LYS A 100 4.29 20.96 5.55
C LYS A 100 3.69 19.54 5.62
N ILE A 101 2.68 19.37 6.48
CA ILE A 101 1.78 18.21 6.49
C ILE A 101 0.43 18.67 5.91
N ARG A 102 -0.07 18.03 4.85
CA ARG A 102 -1.40 18.30 4.28
C ARG A 102 -2.26 17.03 4.38
N ARG A 103 -3.41 17.13 5.05
CA ARG A 103 -4.33 15.99 5.28
C ARG A 103 -3.66 14.78 5.95
N GLY A 104 -2.71 15.02 6.86
CA GLY A 104 -1.97 13.98 7.56
C GLY A 104 -0.83 13.32 6.77
N ILE A 105 -0.57 13.77 5.54
CA ILE A 105 0.50 13.25 4.67
C ILE A 105 1.60 14.31 4.52
N PRO A 106 2.88 13.91 4.63
CA PRO A 106 4.04 14.67 4.19
C PRO A 106 3.89 15.34 2.82
N GLU A 107 4.05 16.67 2.74
CA GLU A 107 4.22 17.34 1.45
C GLU A 107 5.67 17.12 1.00
N LEU A 108 5.86 16.18 0.08
CA LEU A 108 7.16 15.92 -0.53
C LEU A 108 7.35 16.85 -1.73
N LEU A 109 8.51 17.49 -1.77
CA LEU A 109 8.96 18.17 -2.97
C LEU A 109 9.42 17.13 -3.98
N HIS A 110 8.90 17.21 -5.20
CA HIS A 110 9.37 16.38 -6.30
C HIS A 110 10.80 16.77 -6.67
N ASP A 111 11.72 15.82 -6.53
CA ASP A 111 13.11 15.92 -6.97
C ASP A 111 13.37 14.80 -8.01
N PRO A 112 13.45 15.13 -9.31
CA PRO A 112 13.66 14.16 -10.38
C PRO A 112 14.87 13.23 -10.17
N GLN A 113 15.93 13.70 -9.51
CA GLN A 113 17.14 12.90 -9.26
C GLN A 113 16.94 11.82 -8.20
N ARG A 114 15.89 11.98 -7.39
CA ARG A 114 15.55 11.12 -6.27
C ARG A 114 14.18 10.47 -6.44
N THR A 115 13.60 10.56 -7.64
CA THR A 115 12.39 9.85 -8.01
C THR A 115 12.67 8.55 -8.77
N ARG A 116 11.74 7.61 -8.63
CA ARG A 116 11.70 6.34 -9.37
C ARG A 116 10.32 6.13 -9.98
N HIS A 117 10.31 5.48 -11.12
CA HIS A 117 9.11 4.87 -11.69
C HIS A 117 8.81 3.54 -11.02
N ALA A 118 7.55 3.12 -11.10
CA ALA A 118 7.06 1.88 -10.52
C ALA A 118 7.90 0.64 -10.87
N SER A 119 8.35 0.54 -12.12
CA SER A 119 9.15 -0.58 -12.64
C SER A 119 10.58 -0.63 -12.09
N GLU A 120 11.06 0.43 -11.45
CA GLU A 120 12.39 0.51 -10.85
C GLU A 120 12.39 0.15 -9.36
N LEU A 121 11.24 -0.23 -8.81
CA LEU A 121 11.08 -0.68 -7.45
C LEU A 121 11.18 -2.20 -7.36
N ASP A 122 11.53 -2.70 -6.18
CA ASP A 122 11.59 -4.14 -5.90
C ASP A 122 10.36 -4.60 -5.12
N LEU A 123 9.91 -3.80 -4.15
CA LEU A 123 8.77 -4.08 -3.28
C LEU A 123 7.91 -2.82 -3.09
N VAL A 124 6.59 -2.96 -3.16
CA VAL A 124 5.64 -1.87 -2.92
C VAL A 124 4.60 -2.31 -1.90
N ILE A 125 4.51 -1.56 -0.81
CA ILE A 125 3.45 -1.70 0.19
C ILE A 125 2.25 -0.85 -0.26
N VAL A 126 1.15 -1.52 -0.60
CA VAL A 126 -0.04 -0.93 -1.22
C VAL A 126 -1.14 -0.73 -0.16
N PRO A 127 -1.68 0.50 0.02
CA PRO A 127 -2.83 0.73 0.88
C PRO A 127 -4.12 0.23 0.21
N LEU A 128 -5.08 -0.19 1.03
CA LEU A 128 -6.38 -0.66 0.57
C LEU A 128 -7.49 -0.37 1.60
N LEU A 129 -8.73 -0.34 1.13
CA LEU A 129 -9.94 -0.24 1.97
C LEU A 129 -10.52 -1.63 2.27
N ALA A 130 -10.54 -2.50 1.27
CA ALA A 130 -10.99 -3.88 1.42
C ALA A 130 -10.17 -4.82 0.54
N PHE A 131 -10.20 -6.10 0.89
CA PHE A 131 -9.70 -7.17 0.03
C PHE A 131 -10.55 -8.43 0.18
N ASP A 132 -10.48 -9.34 -0.78
CA ASP A 132 -11.14 -10.64 -0.74
C ASP A 132 -10.17 -11.82 -0.83
N ALA A 133 -10.73 -13.04 -0.89
CA ALA A 133 -9.98 -14.29 -1.00
C ALA A 133 -9.16 -14.43 -2.30
N ASN A 134 -9.44 -13.63 -3.33
CA ASN A 134 -8.74 -13.66 -4.61
C ASN A 134 -7.63 -12.59 -4.70
N ASN A 135 -7.24 -11.99 -3.56
CA ASN A 135 -6.31 -10.86 -3.48
C ASN A 135 -6.74 -9.64 -4.32
N ILE A 136 -8.02 -9.53 -4.67
CA ILE A 136 -8.57 -8.31 -5.25
C ILE A 136 -8.68 -7.29 -4.15
N ARG A 137 -8.26 -6.06 -4.44
CA ARG A 137 -8.35 -4.94 -3.50
C ARG A 137 -9.37 -3.91 -3.96
N LEU A 138 -10.04 -3.29 -2.99
CA LEU A 138 -10.79 -2.07 -3.17
C LEU A 138 -9.98 -0.90 -2.63
N GLY A 139 -9.59 0.04 -3.50
CA GLY A 139 -8.97 1.31 -3.10
C GLY A 139 -9.98 2.45 -2.90
N MET A 140 -9.47 3.65 -2.60
CA MET A 140 -10.27 4.88 -2.41
C MET A 140 -11.03 5.33 -3.67
N GLY A 141 -10.68 4.81 -4.86
CA GLY A 141 -11.44 5.02 -6.10
C GLY A 141 -10.79 5.91 -7.16
N ALA A 142 -9.67 6.57 -6.85
CA ALA A 142 -8.93 7.38 -7.83
C ALA A 142 -8.12 6.57 -8.86
N GLY A 143 -7.93 5.27 -8.62
CA GLY A 143 -7.26 4.36 -9.56
C GLY A 143 -5.76 4.60 -9.76
N HIS A 144 -5.10 5.39 -8.90
CA HIS A 144 -3.67 5.72 -9.04
C HIS A 144 -2.78 4.48 -9.09
N TYR A 145 -2.98 3.53 -8.17
CA TYR A 145 -2.20 2.29 -8.14
C TYR A 145 -2.49 1.42 -9.37
N ASP A 146 -3.76 1.28 -9.78
CA ASP A 146 -4.12 0.46 -10.93
C ASP A 146 -3.51 0.99 -12.23
N LYS A 147 -3.59 2.31 -12.45
CA LYS A 147 -2.91 2.99 -13.56
C LYS A 147 -1.40 2.80 -13.53
N THR A 148 -0.80 2.98 -12.35
CA THR A 148 0.66 2.91 -12.17
C THR A 148 1.22 1.51 -12.45
N PHE A 149 0.51 0.48 -12.03
CA PHE A 149 0.95 -0.92 -12.13
C PHE A 149 0.29 -1.68 -13.28
N ALA A 150 -0.39 -1.00 -14.21
CA ALA A 150 -1.05 -1.60 -15.37
C ALA A 150 -0.13 -2.51 -16.21
N PHE A 151 1.17 -2.19 -16.26
CA PHE A 151 2.16 -3.01 -16.96
C PHE A 151 2.33 -4.43 -16.38
N LYS A 152 1.86 -4.70 -15.15
CA LYS A 152 1.88 -6.04 -14.55
C LYS A 152 0.84 -6.98 -15.16
N LEU A 153 -0.24 -6.46 -15.77
CA LEU A 153 -1.23 -7.32 -16.45
C LEU A 153 -0.66 -8.03 -17.68
N THR A 154 0.38 -7.46 -18.30
CA THR A 154 1.00 -8.02 -19.50
C THR A 154 2.33 -8.73 -19.24
N LYS A 155 2.87 -8.62 -18.02
CA LYS A 155 4.17 -9.19 -17.64
C LYS A 155 4.05 -10.05 -16.40
N LEU A 156 3.93 -11.36 -16.60
CA LEU A 156 3.96 -12.35 -15.52
C LEU A 156 5.26 -12.22 -14.71
N GLN A 157 5.14 -12.21 -13.39
CA GLN A 157 6.27 -12.09 -12.44
C GLN A 157 7.11 -10.80 -12.57
N ALA A 158 6.56 -9.73 -13.15
CA ALA A 158 7.26 -8.45 -13.18
C ALA A 158 7.45 -7.87 -11.77
N THR A 159 8.65 -7.36 -11.50
CA THR A 159 8.89 -6.46 -10.37
C THR A 159 8.07 -5.18 -10.54
N PRO A 160 7.67 -4.52 -9.44
CA PRO A 160 7.89 -4.91 -8.05
C PRO A 160 6.90 -5.97 -7.55
N THR A 161 7.24 -6.65 -6.46
CA THR A 161 6.24 -7.37 -5.66
C THR A 161 5.29 -6.38 -5.01
N LEU A 162 3.98 -6.56 -5.20
CA LEU A 162 2.92 -5.74 -4.63
C LEU A 162 2.34 -6.43 -3.40
N VAL A 163 2.54 -5.82 -2.23
CA VAL A 163 2.04 -6.35 -0.95
C VAL A 163 1.01 -5.40 -0.37
N GLY A 164 -0.23 -5.85 -0.29
CA GLY A 164 -1.26 -5.18 0.49
C GLY A 164 -1.04 -5.42 1.98
N ILE A 165 -1.28 -4.40 2.79
CA ILE A 165 -1.37 -4.56 4.24
C ILE A 165 -2.71 -4.02 4.72
N ALA A 166 -3.35 -4.76 5.62
CA ALA A 166 -4.70 -4.45 6.04
C ALA A 166 -5.01 -4.92 7.45
N HIS A 167 -5.99 -4.28 8.08
CA HIS A 167 -6.66 -4.87 9.24
C HIS A 167 -7.55 -6.02 8.80
N GLN A 168 -7.76 -7.04 9.64
CA GLN A 168 -8.69 -8.13 9.30
C GLN A 168 -10.12 -7.65 9.08
N ALA A 169 -10.54 -6.56 9.71
CA ALA A 169 -11.84 -5.94 9.47
C ALA A 169 -12.04 -5.49 8.00
N GLN A 170 -10.96 -5.37 7.24
CA GLN A 170 -10.96 -5.02 5.82
C GLN A 170 -11.09 -6.25 4.90
N TYR A 171 -11.12 -7.45 5.46
CA TYR A 171 -11.45 -8.65 4.69
C TYR A 171 -12.94 -8.67 4.33
N SER A 172 -13.23 -8.94 3.06
CA SER A 172 -14.56 -9.18 2.53
C SER A 172 -14.81 -10.67 2.42
N ASN A 173 -15.90 -11.14 3.03
CA ASN A 173 -16.34 -12.54 2.87
C ASN A 173 -16.93 -12.78 1.47
N ASP A 174 -17.43 -11.73 0.82
CA ASP A 174 -17.93 -11.77 -0.55
C ASP A 174 -16.83 -11.31 -1.52
N LEU A 175 -16.86 -11.85 -2.75
CA LEU A 175 -15.96 -11.39 -3.81
C LEU A 175 -16.21 -9.92 -4.12
N LEU A 176 -15.14 -9.15 -4.21
CA LEU A 176 -15.21 -7.75 -4.57
C LEU A 176 -15.49 -7.61 -6.07
N PRO A 177 -16.28 -6.61 -6.51
CA PRO A 177 -16.38 -6.28 -7.92
C PRO A 177 -14.99 -5.96 -8.47
N CYS A 178 -14.58 -6.67 -9.52
CA CYS A 178 -13.28 -6.54 -10.15
C CYS A 178 -13.48 -6.10 -11.60
N ASP A 179 -12.79 -5.04 -12.00
CA ASP A 179 -12.72 -4.58 -13.39
C ASP A 179 -11.46 -5.18 -14.07
N PRO A 180 -11.42 -5.27 -15.41
CA PRO A 180 -10.27 -5.84 -16.14
C PRO A 180 -8.95 -5.09 -15.95
N TRP A 181 -9.00 -3.84 -15.48
CA TRP A 181 -7.82 -3.00 -15.20
C TRP A 181 -7.42 -3.01 -13.73
N ASP A 182 -8.17 -3.66 -12.84
CA ASP A 182 -7.79 -3.78 -11.43
C ASP A 182 -6.57 -4.70 -11.32
N ILE A 183 -5.55 -4.23 -10.60
CA ILE A 183 -4.28 -4.97 -10.46
C ILE A 183 -4.33 -5.84 -9.21
N PRO A 184 -4.30 -7.18 -9.34
CA PRO A 184 -4.25 -8.07 -8.18
C PRO A 184 -2.93 -7.88 -7.42
N LEU A 185 -2.98 -8.08 -6.12
CA LEU A 185 -1.79 -8.02 -5.27
C LEU A 185 -1.13 -9.41 -5.21
N ASP A 186 0.20 -9.42 -5.17
CA ASP A 186 0.98 -10.66 -5.03
C ASP A 186 0.73 -11.28 -3.64
N TYR A 187 0.64 -10.43 -2.61
CA TYR A 187 0.31 -10.82 -1.24
C TYR A 187 -0.60 -9.80 -0.57
N ILE A 188 -1.42 -10.25 0.38
CA ILE A 188 -2.07 -9.39 1.36
C ILE A 188 -1.76 -9.91 2.75
N ILE A 189 -1.32 -9.03 3.65
CA ILE A 189 -0.91 -9.39 5.00
C ILE A 189 -1.80 -8.66 6.01
N THR A 190 -2.36 -9.44 6.92
CA THR A 190 -3.03 -8.95 8.14
C THR A 190 -2.30 -9.47 9.37
N ALA A 191 -2.72 -9.02 10.55
CA ALA A 191 -2.19 -9.56 11.80
C ALA A 191 -2.61 -11.03 12.05
N GLN A 192 -3.56 -11.55 11.26
CA GLN A 192 -4.15 -12.88 11.40
C GLN A 192 -3.59 -13.87 10.39
N GLY A 193 -3.01 -13.40 9.28
CA GLY A 193 -2.47 -14.27 8.25
C GLY A 193 -1.97 -13.56 7.01
N THR A 194 -1.42 -14.35 6.10
CA THR A 194 -1.00 -13.93 4.77
C THR A 194 -1.90 -14.60 3.74
N TYR A 195 -2.38 -13.82 2.78
CA TYR A 195 -3.20 -14.25 1.66
C TYR A 195 -2.34 -14.14 0.39
N SER A 196 -2.24 -15.24 -0.36
CA SER A 196 -1.52 -15.35 -1.62
C SER A 196 -2.35 -16.18 -2.59
N LEU A 197 -2.28 -15.87 -3.88
CA LEU A 197 -2.84 -16.70 -4.94
C LEU A 197 -1.97 -17.95 -5.18
#